data_AF-B3SCL4-F1
#
_entry.id   AF-B3SCL4-F1
#
_cell.length_a   1.000
_cell.length_b   1.000
_cell.length_c   1.000
_cell.angle_alpha   90.00
_cell.angle_beta   90.00
_cell.angle_gamma   90.00
#
_symmetry.space_group_name_H-M   'P 1'
#
loop_
_entity.id
_entity.type
_entity.pdbx_description
1 polymer ?
#
loop_
_entity_poly.entity_id
_entity_poly.type
_entity_poly.pdbx_seq_one_letter_code
_entity_poly.pdbx_strand_id
1 'polypeptide(L)'
;MAKNDSYYQEICIWSLNEWMDRMMQWRCCDCTQLFVHQMIAQYPDDHQDRRGKNSNDHFQELLDYLRQDQHCKIKMNLIDQLIDCPWLLIQWSKRLLPHLNTTERLNDAMAILSTLGGAYSALGDQLDHFSLKAQRISLRQLYVAKALGDPTLISKSKLYLALSLMQQRRFTRAERIIRQQYRFATSNPLCSDYKLIDICRACWSKLLYCKGIATHRDSQSNLDDMDTCSS
;
A
#
# COMPACT_ATOMS: atom_id res chain seq x y z
N MET A 1 -27.51 43.31 15.78
CA MET A 1 -27.43 42.50 14.54
C MET A 1 -26.54 41.29 14.80
N ALA A 2 -27.05 40.28 15.51
CA ALA A 2 -26.26 39.13 15.99
C ALA A 2 -27.06 37.82 15.82
N LYS A 3 -27.51 37.53 14.60
CA LYS A 3 -28.29 36.31 14.29
C LYS A 3 -27.89 35.59 12.99
N ASN A 4 -26.83 36.00 12.29
CA ASN A 4 -26.44 35.38 11.02
C ASN A 4 -25.31 34.33 11.10
N ASP A 5 -24.52 34.28 12.18
CA ASP A 5 -23.34 33.37 12.21
C ASP A 5 -23.69 31.89 12.45
N SER A 6 -24.84 31.60 13.06
CA SER A 6 -25.26 30.23 13.38
C SER A 6 -25.80 29.47 12.16
N TYR A 7 -26.39 30.17 11.19
CA TYR A 7 -27.03 29.53 10.02
C TYR A 7 -25.99 29.08 8.98
N TYR A 8 -24.91 29.84 8.81
CA TYR A 8 -23.80 29.44 7.93
C TYR A 8 -22.94 28.32 8.52
N GLN A 9 -22.80 28.25 9.84
CA GLN A 9 -22.07 27.16 10.49
C GLN A 9 -22.77 25.80 10.32
N GLU A 10 -24.10 25.71 10.44
CA GLU A 10 -24.82 24.45 10.30
C GLU A 10 -24.93 23.95 8.86
N ILE A 11 -25.10 24.87 7.89
CA ILE A 11 -25.15 24.51 6.45
C ILE A 11 -23.78 24.02 5.97
N CYS A 12 -22.68 24.62 6.46
CA CYS A 12 -21.34 24.14 6.15
C CYS A 12 -21.06 22.78 6.76
N ILE A 13 -21.55 22.46 7.98
CA ILE A 13 -21.30 21.18 8.65
C ILE A 13 -22.03 20.01 7.94
N TRP A 14 -23.26 20.20 7.49
CA TRP A 14 -24.02 19.17 6.78
C TRP A 14 -23.46 18.88 5.39
N SER A 15 -23.06 19.91 4.63
CA SER A 15 -22.38 19.69 3.34
C SER A 15 -20.96 19.15 3.53
N LEU A 16 -20.27 19.47 4.65
CA LEU A 16 -18.95 18.94 4.98
C LEU A 16 -18.95 17.43 5.22
N ASN A 17 -19.94 16.88 5.94
CA ASN A 17 -19.96 15.45 6.24
C ASN A 17 -20.22 14.62 4.97
N GLU A 18 -21.12 15.10 4.11
CA GLU A 18 -21.38 14.48 2.81
C GLU A 18 -20.17 14.62 1.86
N TRP A 19 -19.42 15.71 1.99
CA TRP A 19 -18.17 15.94 1.27
C TRP A 19 -17.00 15.12 1.82
N MET A 20 -16.94 14.88 3.13
CA MET A 20 -16.01 13.97 3.81
C MET A 20 -16.21 12.53 3.35
N ASP A 21 -17.46 12.06 3.24
CA ASP A 21 -17.77 10.72 2.72
C ASP A 21 -17.39 10.58 1.25
N ARG A 22 -17.59 11.64 0.45
CA ARG A 22 -17.16 11.67 -0.96
C ARG A 22 -15.64 11.74 -1.09
N MET A 23 -14.91 12.50 -0.29
CA MET A 23 -13.43 12.56 -0.34
C MET A 23 -12.75 11.30 0.22
N MET A 24 -13.30 10.68 1.28
CA MET A 24 -12.79 9.41 1.80
C MET A 24 -12.96 8.24 0.82
N GLN A 25 -13.89 8.36 -0.14
CA GLN A 25 -14.00 7.44 -1.28
C GLN A 25 -12.91 7.67 -2.34
N TRP A 26 -12.31 8.87 -2.41
CA TRP A 26 -11.23 9.21 -3.35
C TRP A 26 -9.86 8.87 -2.73
N ARG A 27 -9.52 7.57 -2.76
CA ARG A 27 -8.22 7.04 -2.34
C ARG A 27 -7.11 7.38 -3.35
N CYS A 28 -6.76 8.65 -3.54
CA CYS A 28 -5.60 8.96 -4.39
C CYS A 28 -4.56 9.94 -3.82
N CYS A 29 -3.37 9.33 -3.75
CA CYS A 29 -2.07 9.89 -4.10
C CYS A 29 -1.28 10.48 -2.92
N ASP A 30 0.01 10.10 -2.86
CA ASP A 30 1.07 10.46 -1.91
C ASP A 30 1.17 11.97 -1.58
N CYS A 31 0.58 12.84 -2.42
CA CYS A 31 0.57 14.30 -2.26
C CYS A 31 -0.19 14.80 -1.01
N THR A 32 -1.20 14.06 -0.53
CA THR A 32 -1.92 14.45 0.71
C THR A 32 -1.11 14.21 1.98
N GLN A 33 -0.17 13.26 1.92
CA GLN A 33 0.71 12.87 3.01
C GLN A 33 1.83 13.90 3.20
N LEU A 34 2.44 14.36 2.09
CA LEU A 34 3.47 15.41 2.10
C LEU A 34 2.93 16.76 2.63
N PHE A 35 1.71 17.13 2.22
CA PHE A 35 1.04 18.37 2.61
C PHE A 35 0.83 18.47 4.13
N VAL A 36 0.35 17.40 4.78
CA VAL A 36 0.10 17.42 6.23
C VAL A 36 1.40 17.29 7.04
N HIS A 37 2.40 16.54 6.55
CA HIS A 37 3.70 16.44 7.22
C HIS A 37 4.47 17.77 7.25
N GLN A 38 4.46 18.54 6.14
CA GLN A 38 5.09 19.86 6.08
C GLN A 38 4.35 20.88 6.97
N MET A 39 3.01 20.82 7.01
CA MET A 39 2.19 21.65 7.90
C MET A 39 2.50 21.43 9.39
N ILE A 40 2.81 20.19 9.81
CA ILE A 40 3.10 19.87 11.22
C ILE A 40 4.55 20.15 11.61
N ALA A 41 5.51 19.90 10.73
CA ALA A 41 6.92 20.15 11.02
C ALA A 41 7.23 21.65 11.29
N GLN A 42 6.36 22.56 10.84
CA GLN A 42 6.52 24.01 10.99
C GLN A 42 5.61 24.64 12.07
N TYR A 43 4.72 23.87 12.70
CA TYR A 43 3.87 24.34 13.81
C TYR A 43 4.08 23.48 15.05
N PRO A 44 5.18 23.67 15.82
CA PRO A 44 5.21 23.24 17.21
C PRO A 44 4.20 24.08 18.01
N ASP A 45 3.48 23.43 18.93
CA ASP A 45 2.58 24.07 19.89
C ASP A 45 3.24 25.33 20.48
N ASP A 46 2.48 26.44 20.45
CA ASP A 46 2.71 27.72 21.12
C ASP A 46 4.16 28.08 21.44
N HIS A 47 4.73 29.01 20.67
CA HIS A 47 5.36 30.25 21.15
C HIS A 47 5.97 30.98 19.95
N GLN A 48 5.81 32.31 19.92
CA GLN A 48 6.42 33.24 18.96
C GLN A 48 7.82 32.77 18.49
N ASP A 49 7.97 32.42 17.21
CA ASP A 49 9.29 32.16 16.63
C ASP A 49 10.11 33.47 16.65
N ARG A 50 11.35 33.38 17.13
CA ARG A 50 12.31 34.48 17.36
C ARG A 50 12.84 35.11 16.06
N ARG A 51 12.10 35.03 14.96
CA ARG A 51 12.48 35.56 13.64
C ARG A 51 11.45 36.46 12.98
N GLY A 52 10.45 36.92 13.72
CA GLY A 52 9.62 38.08 13.32
C GLY A 52 8.89 37.95 11.98
N LYS A 53 8.75 36.73 11.43
CA LYS A 53 7.91 36.48 10.26
C LYS A 53 6.49 36.21 10.74
N ASN A 54 5.53 36.89 10.12
CA ASN A 54 4.13 36.75 10.45
C ASN A 54 3.64 35.39 9.94
N SER A 55 2.67 34.78 10.63
CA SER A 55 2.07 33.48 10.24
C SER A 55 1.55 33.45 8.79
N ASN A 56 1.23 34.62 8.23
CA ASN A 56 0.81 34.81 6.83
C ASN A 56 1.94 34.60 5.80
N ASP A 57 3.18 34.93 6.14
CA ASP A 57 4.30 34.82 5.19
C ASP A 57 4.68 33.34 4.97
N HIS A 58 4.60 32.56 6.04
CA HIS A 58 4.86 31.11 6.03
C HIS A 58 3.77 30.34 5.28
N PHE A 59 2.53 30.81 5.37
CA PHE A 59 1.40 30.24 4.65
C PHE A 59 1.52 30.44 3.14
N GLN A 60 1.99 31.61 2.69
CA GLN A 60 2.21 31.87 1.27
C GLN A 60 3.36 31.05 0.67
N GLU A 61 4.43 30.84 1.43
CA GLU A 61 5.56 30.00 1.00
C GLU A 61 5.14 28.53 0.76
N LEU A 62 4.22 28.02 1.59
CA LEU A 62 3.60 26.69 1.44
C LEU A 62 2.66 26.60 0.24
N LEU A 63 1.88 27.66 -0.04
CA LEU A 63 1.01 27.72 -1.21
C LEU A 63 1.78 27.76 -2.53
N ASP A 64 2.91 28.46 -2.55
CA ASP A 64 3.78 28.54 -3.73
C ASP A 64 4.45 27.19 -4.06
N TYR A 65 4.79 26.40 -3.03
CA TYR A 65 5.28 25.02 -3.21
C TYR A 65 4.20 24.11 -3.84
N LEU A 66 2.94 24.26 -3.43
CA LEU A 66 1.81 23.49 -3.96
C LEU A 66 1.45 23.87 -5.39
N ARG A 67 1.68 25.13 -5.80
CA ARG A 67 1.46 25.59 -7.18
C ARG A 67 2.46 25.01 -8.19
N GLN A 68 3.63 24.57 -7.76
CA GLN A 68 4.70 24.08 -8.65
C GLN A 68 4.54 22.61 -9.07
N ASP A 69 3.68 21.82 -8.41
CA ASP A 69 3.54 20.39 -8.70
C ASP A 69 2.47 20.09 -9.77
N GLN A 70 2.91 19.64 -10.96
CA GLN A 70 2.07 19.50 -12.15
C GLN A 70 1.03 18.36 -12.09
N HIS A 71 1.10 17.45 -11.11
CA HIS A 71 0.17 16.33 -11.00
C HIS A 71 -1.16 16.65 -10.29
N CYS A 72 -1.33 17.86 -9.76
CA CYS A 72 -2.45 18.22 -8.88
C CYS A 72 -3.43 19.27 -9.43
N LYS A 73 -3.60 19.40 -10.76
CA LYS A 73 -4.53 20.39 -11.34
C LYS A 73 -5.99 20.27 -10.87
N ILE A 74 -6.42 19.08 -10.44
CA ILE A 74 -7.80 18.85 -9.92
C ILE A 74 -7.91 19.19 -8.41
N LYS A 75 -6.79 19.31 -7.67
CA LYS A 75 -6.80 19.54 -6.20
C LYS A 75 -6.77 21.03 -5.78
N MET A 76 -6.41 21.96 -6.67
CA MET A 76 -6.15 23.35 -6.27
C MET A 76 -7.38 24.21 -5.95
N ASN A 77 -8.53 23.98 -6.59
CA ASN A 77 -9.76 24.77 -6.29
C ASN A 77 -10.25 24.61 -4.84
N LEU A 78 -9.89 23.53 -4.17
CA LEU A 78 -10.26 23.27 -2.77
C LEU A 78 -9.31 23.90 -1.77
N ILE A 79 -8.03 23.93 -2.10
CA ILE A 79 -7.02 24.60 -1.28
C ILE A 79 -7.31 26.10 -1.29
N ASP A 80 -7.62 26.68 -2.46
CA ASP A 80 -7.94 28.10 -2.58
C ASP A 80 -9.20 28.52 -1.77
N GLN A 81 -10.17 27.61 -1.58
CA GLN A 81 -11.33 27.85 -0.69
C GLN A 81 -11.03 27.64 0.80
N LEU A 82 -10.03 26.82 1.14
CA LEU A 82 -9.58 26.57 2.51
C LEU A 82 -8.67 27.68 3.06
N ILE A 83 -8.06 28.48 2.18
CA ILE A 83 -7.21 29.64 2.52
C ILE A 83 -7.95 30.67 3.39
N ASP A 84 -9.24 30.89 3.16
CA ASP A 84 -10.02 31.91 3.86
C ASP A 84 -10.41 31.54 5.30
N CYS A 85 -10.13 30.30 5.74
CA CYS A 85 -10.51 29.80 7.07
C CYS A 85 -9.39 28.98 7.75
N PRO A 86 -8.35 29.63 8.31
CA PRO A 86 -7.20 28.94 8.92
C PRO A 86 -7.57 27.95 10.04
N TRP A 87 -8.62 28.24 10.82
CA TRP A 87 -9.09 27.34 11.88
C TRP A 87 -9.65 26.02 11.31
N LEU A 88 -10.27 26.06 10.13
CA LEU A 88 -10.79 24.88 9.45
C LEU A 88 -9.61 24.01 9.04
N LEU A 89 -8.59 24.58 8.40
CA LEU A 89 -7.37 23.86 8.03
C LEU A 89 -6.71 23.16 9.24
N ILE A 90 -6.63 23.84 10.38
CA ILE A 90 -6.11 23.24 11.64
C ILE A 90 -6.98 22.06 12.09
N GLN A 91 -8.31 22.20 12.11
CA GLN A 91 -9.20 21.11 12.49
C GLN A 91 -9.13 19.91 11.54
N TRP A 92 -8.99 20.16 10.23
CA TRP A 92 -8.80 19.12 9.22
C TRP A 92 -7.46 18.41 9.41
N SER A 93 -6.37 19.15 9.65
CA SER A 93 -5.06 18.57 9.89
C SER A 93 -5.08 17.64 11.12
N LYS A 94 -5.69 18.07 12.24
CA LYS A 94 -5.82 17.25 13.46
C LYS A 94 -6.58 15.93 13.23
N ARG A 95 -7.54 15.91 12.30
CA ARG A 95 -8.31 14.71 11.95
C ARG A 95 -7.58 13.81 10.95
N LEU A 96 -6.95 14.38 9.93
CA LEU A 96 -6.28 13.62 8.85
C LEU A 96 -4.95 13.03 9.29
N LEU A 97 -4.20 13.74 10.13
CA LEU A 97 -2.81 13.42 10.43
C LEU A 97 -2.62 12.04 11.10
N PRO A 98 -3.47 11.60 12.05
CA PRO A 98 -3.41 10.21 12.54
C PRO A 98 -3.56 9.15 11.45
N HIS A 99 -4.44 9.37 10.46
CA HIS A 99 -4.64 8.46 9.34
C HIS A 99 -3.43 8.43 8.39
N LEU A 100 -2.86 9.60 8.11
CA LEU A 100 -1.67 9.73 7.26
C LEU A 100 -0.45 9.08 7.92
N ASN A 101 -0.21 9.34 9.21
CA ASN A 101 0.85 8.69 9.98
C ASN A 101 0.67 7.16 10.00
N THR A 102 -0.57 6.68 10.15
CA THR A 102 -0.84 5.24 10.12
C THR A 102 -0.53 4.65 8.75
N THR A 103 -0.94 5.34 7.68
CA THR A 103 -0.71 4.90 6.29
C THR A 103 0.78 4.87 5.97
N GLU A 104 1.55 5.88 6.38
CA GLU A 104 2.99 5.96 6.17
C GLU A 104 3.71 4.80 6.87
N ARG A 105 3.42 4.57 8.15
CA ARG A 105 4.00 3.47 8.92
C ARG A 105 3.67 2.10 8.31
N LEU A 106 2.49 1.94 7.74
CA LEU A 106 2.11 0.72 7.03
C LEU A 106 2.88 0.57 5.70
N ASN A 107 3.09 1.66 4.96
CA ASN A 107 3.91 1.66 3.74
C ASN A 107 5.37 1.32 4.05
N ASP A 108 5.95 1.89 5.11
CA ASP A 108 7.31 1.55 5.57
C ASP A 108 7.42 0.08 5.96
N ALA A 109 6.45 -0.42 6.72
CA ALA A 109 6.38 -1.83 7.09
C ALA A 109 6.30 -2.72 5.83
N MET A 110 5.50 -2.33 4.83
CA MET A 110 5.39 -3.07 3.57
C MET A 110 6.70 -3.06 2.78
N ALA A 111 7.42 -1.94 2.75
CA ALA A 111 8.71 -1.82 2.08
C ALA A 111 9.75 -2.77 2.74
N ILE A 112 9.88 -2.72 4.07
CA ILE A 112 10.79 -3.60 4.82
C ILE A 112 10.43 -5.07 4.60
N LEU A 113 9.15 -5.42 4.71
CA LEU A 113 8.68 -6.79 4.51
C LEU A 113 8.93 -7.28 3.09
N SER A 114 8.88 -6.40 2.08
CA SER A 114 9.16 -6.76 0.69
C SER A 114 10.64 -7.04 0.46
N THR A 115 11.55 -6.25 1.04
CA THR A 115 13.00 -6.50 0.99
C THR A 115 13.35 -7.81 1.69
N LEU A 116 12.86 -8.02 2.93
CA LEU A 116 13.09 -9.26 3.67
C LEU A 116 12.45 -10.46 2.97
N GLY A 117 11.24 -10.30 2.45
CA GLY A 117 10.51 -11.33 1.72
C GLY A 117 11.25 -11.80 0.48
N GLY A 118 11.81 -10.87 -0.31
CA GLY A 118 12.66 -11.19 -1.45
C GLY A 118 13.90 -12.00 -1.04
N ALA A 119 14.62 -11.57 -0.01
CA ALA A 119 15.80 -12.27 0.49
C ALA A 119 15.48 -13.69 1.00
N TYR A 120 14.47 -13.84 1.86
CA TYR A 120 14.06 -15.14 2.37
C TYR A 120 13.47 -16.05 1.30
N SER A 121 12.78 -15.48 0.30
CA SER A 121 12.31 -16.25 -0.85
C SER A 121 13.49 -16.76 -1.66
N ALA A 122 14.51 -15.96 -1.95
CA ALA A 122 15.68 -16.43 -2.68
C ALA A 122 16.39 -17.60 -1.97
N LEU A 123 16.53 -17.51 -0.64
CA LEU A 123 17.10 -18.60 0.17
C LEU A 123 16.18 -19.83 0.30
N GLY A 124 14.86 -19.62 0.22
CA GLY A 124 13.84 -20.66 0.36
C GLY A 124 13.81 -21.68 -0.78
N ASP A 125 14.44 -21.40 -1.91
CA ASP A 125 14.54 -22.36 -3.02
C ASP A 125 15.46 -23.56 -2.70
N GLN A 126 16.40 -23.39 -1.76
CA GLN A 126 17.37 -24.42 -1.36
C GLN A 126 17.14 -24.93 0.06
N LEU A 127 16.56 -24.11 0.94
CA LEU A 127 16.52 -24.35 2.37
C LEU A 127 15.09 -24.17 2.91
N ASP A 128 14.47 -25.29 3.29
CA ASP A 128 13.05 -25.34 3.70
C ASP A 128 12.71 -24.37 4.83
N HIS A 129 13.61 -24.19 5.80
CA HIS A 129 13.36 -23.31 6.93
C HIS A 129 13.21 -21.83 6.51
N PHE A 130 13.87 -21.40 5.43
CA PHE A 130 13.71 -20.06 4.88
C PHE A 130 12.41 -19.92 4.09
N SER A 131 11.93 -20.98 3.43
CA SER A 131 10.61 -20.97 2.80
C SER A 131 9.47 -20.74 3.80
N LEU A 132 9.58 -21.30 5.02
CA LEU A 132 8.62 -21.07 6.10
C LEU A 132 8.66 -19.63 6.62
N LYS A 133 9.85 -19.03 6.70
CA LYS A 133 10.00 -17.61 7.05
C LYS A 133 9.42 -16.70 5.96
N ALA A 134 9.69 -16.98 4.69
CA ALA A 134 9.11 -16.27 3.55
C ALA A 134 7.57 -16.34 3.59
N GLN A 135 7.01 -17.52 3.88
CA GLN A 135 5.56 -17.69 4.04
C GLN A 135 4.98 -16.78 5.13
N ARG A 136 5.60 -16.74 6.31
CA ARG A 136 5.17 -15.88 7.43
C ARG A 136 5.25 -14.39 7.06
N ILE A 137 6.28 -13.99 6.33
CA ILE A 137 6.44 -12.62 5.83
C ILE A 137 5.32 -12.27 4.85
N SER A 138 5.00 -13.14 3.89
CA SER A 138 3.92 -12.90 2.94
C SER A 138 2.54 -12.80 3.60
N LEU A 139 2.30 -13.54 4.69
CA LEU A 139 1.08 -13.39 5.50
C LEU A 139 1.02 -12.03 6.21
N ARG A 140 2.16 -11.52 6.70
CA ARG A 140 2.25 -10.16 7.27
C ARG A 140 2.06 -9.09 6.20
N GLN A 141 2.65 -9.25 5.01
CA GLN A 141 2.41 -8.36 3.87
C GLN A 141 0.92 -8.31 3.53
N LEU A 142 0.24 -9.46 3.53
CA LEU A 142 -1.21 -9.50 3.29
C LEU A 142 -2.01 -8.76 4.37
N TYR A 143 -1.61 -8.86 5.64
CA TYR A 143 -2.25 -8.11 6.73
C TYR A 143 -2.09 -6.61 6.54
N VAL A 144 -0.86 -6.15 6.25
CA VAL A 144 -0.56 -4.73 5.99
C VAL A 144 -1.31 -4.23 4.76
N ALA A 145 -1.32 -4.98 3.66
CA ALA A 145 -2.04 -4.61 2.44
C ALA A 145 -3.56 -4.48 2.66
N LYS A 146 -4.14 -5.34 3.51
CA LYS A 146 -5.54 -5.20 3.93
C LYS A 146 -5.79 -3.95 4.76
N ALA A 147 -4.87 -3.61 5.66
CA ALA A 147 -4.98 -2.39 6.48
C ALA A 147 -4.87 -1.11 5.63
N LEU A 148 -3.99 -1.11 4.62
CA LEU A 148 -3.93 -0.06 3.59
C LEU A 148 -5.18 -0.06 2.68
N GLY A 149 -5.84 -1.21 2.55
CA GLY A 149 -6.97 -1.43 1.66
C GLY A 149 -6.60 -1.30 0.18
N ASP A 150 -5.35 -1.65 -0.17
CA ASP A 150 -4.89 -1.68 -1.55
C ASP A 150 -5.13 -3.10 -2.13
N PRO A 151 -6.08 -3.26 -3.08
CA PRO A 151 -6.41 -4.57 -3.65
C PRO A 151 -5.27 -5.15 -4.49
N THR A 152 -4.42 -4.31 -5.09
CA THR A 152 -3.25 -4.72 -5.86
C THR A 152 -2.17 -5.27 -4.93
N LEU A 153 -1.87 -4.60 -3.81
CA LEU A 153 -0.94 -5.13 -2.80
C LEU A 153 -1.45 -6.40 -2.14
N ILE A 154 -2.77 -6.53 -1.94
CA ILE A 154 -3.38 -7.78 -1.45
C ILE A 154 -3.10 -8.92 -2.45
N SER A 155 -3.27 -8.66 -3.75
CA SER A 155 -3.02 -9.67 -4.79
C SER A 155 -1.54 -10.04 -4.86
N LYS A 156 -0.62 -9.06 -4.85
CA LYS A 156 0.84 -9.28 -4.82
C LYS A 156 1.26 -10.12 -3.61
N SER A 157 0.74 -9.79 -2.43
CA SER A 157 1.04 -10.53 -1.18
C SER A 157 0.59 -12.00 -1.24
N LYS A 158 -0.56 -12.27 -1.89
CA LYS A 158 -1.02 -13.65 -2.14
C LYS A 158 -0.10 -14.39 -3.12
N LEU A 159 0.43 -13.72 -4.14
CA LEU A 159 1.40 -14.32 -5.07
C LEU A 159 2.73 -14.64 -4.38
N TYR A 160 3.21 -13.78 -3.47
CA TYR A 160 4.38 -14.10 -2.64
C TYR A 160 4.13 -15.29 -1.71
N LEU A 161 2.92 -15.39 -1.15
CA LEU A 161 2.50 -16.58 -0.41
C LEU A 161 2.53 -17.83 -1.32
N ALA A 162 2.05 -17.74 -2.56
CA ALA A 162 2.12 -18.84 -3.52
C ALA A 162 3.57 -19.28 -3.81
N LEU A 163 4.51 -18.33 -3.95
CA LEU A 163 5.94 -18.63 -4.11
C LEU A 163 6.49 -19.47 -2.95
N SER A 164 6.23 -19.06 -1.70
CA SER A 164 6.67 -19.83 -0.53
C SER A 164 6.03 -21.22 -0.45
N LEU A 165 4.79 -21.37 -0.94
CA LEU A 165 4.13 -22.68 -1.04
C LEU A 165 4.79 -23.58 -2.09
N MET A 166 5.23 -23.02 -3.22
CA MET A 166 5.96 -23.78 -4.25
C MET A 166 7.29 -24.29 -3.72
N GLN A 167 8.01 -23.47 -2.95
CA GLN A 167 9.26 -23.88 -2.29
C GLN A 167 9.04 -25.05 -1.33
N GLN A 168 7.89 -25.09 -0.64
CA GLN A 168 7.48 -26.20 0.22
C GLN A 168 6.85 -27.39 -0.55
N ARG A 169 6.96 -27.43 -1.88
CA ARG A 169 6.30 -28.41 -2.77
C ARG A 169 4.76 -28.50 -2.66
N ARG A 170 4.10 -27.48 -2.13
CA ARG A 170 2.63 -27.41 -2.01
C ARG A 170 1.99 -26.85 -3.28
N PHE A 171 2.28 -27.49 -4.41
CA PHE A 171 1.98 -26.96 -5.75
C PHE A 171 0.49 -26.71 -6.01
N THR A 172 -0.41 -27.60 -5.58
CA THR A 172 -1.85 -27.45 -5.81
C THR A 172 -2.42 -26.19 -5.17
N ARG A 173 -1.94 -25.84 -3.97
CA ARG A 173 -2.38 -24.61 -3.28
C ARG A 173 -1.83 -23.37 -3.97
N ALA A 174 -0.55 -23.39 -4.35
CA ALA A 174 0.07 -22.29 -5.08
C ALA A 174 -0.63 -22.03 -6.41
N GLU A 175 -0.92 -23.09 -7.18
CA GLU A 175 -1.61 -23.02 -8.46
C GLU A 175 -2.98 -22.35 -8.36
N ARG A 176 -3.78 -22.74 -7.36
CA ARG A 176 -5.10 -22.15 -7.11
C ARG A 176 -4.98 -20.65 -6.85
N ILE A 177 -4.02 -20.23 -6.03
CA ILE A 177 -3.81 -18.82 -5.69
C ILE A 177 -3.42 -18.02 -6.94
N ILE A 178 -2.46 -18.52 -7.74
CA ILE A 178 -1.98 -17.85 -8.95
C ILE A 178 -3.13 -17.67 -9.95
N ARG A 179 -3.92 -18.72 -10.21
CA ARG A 179 -5.08 -18.63 -11.10
C ARG A 179 -6.11 -17.61 -10.62
N GLN A 180 -6.38 -17.58 -9.31
CA GLN A 180 -7.31 -16.62 -8.74
C GLN A 180 -6.81 -15.18 -8.89
N GLN A 181 -5.52 -14.93 -8.65
CA GLN A 181 -4.95 -13.57 -8.77
C GLN A 181 -4.83 -13.13 -10.24
N TYR A 182 -4.54 -14.05 -11.15
CA TYR A 182 -4.53 -13.76 -12.59
C TYR A 182 -5.92 -13.36 -13.09
N ARG A 183 -6.98 -14.09 -12.68
CA ARG A 183 -8.37 -13.72 -12.97
C ARG A 183 -8.74 -12.37 -12.40
N PHE A 184 -8.33 -12.10 -11.15
CA PHE A 184 -8.53 -10.79 -10.54
C PHE A 184 -7.87 -9.68 -11.38
N ALA A 185 -6.59 -9.85 -11.75
CA ALA A 185 -5.85 -8.86 -12.53
C ALA A 185 -6.45 -8.60 -13.92
N THR A 186 -7.05 -9.62 -14.54
CA THR A 186 -7.62 -9.54 -15.89
C THR A 186 -9.11 -9.22 -15.94
N SER A 187 -9.79 -9.18 -14.78
CA SER A 187 -11.24 -9.01 -14.70
C SER A 187 -11.73 -7.63 -15.16
N ASN A 188 -10.90 -6.58 -15.05
CA ASN A 188 -11.21 -5.24 -15.53
C ASN A 188 -10.08 -4.68 -16.40
N PRO A 189 -10.19 -4.78 -17.74
CA PRO A 189 -9.16 -4.33 -18.67
C PRO A 189 -8.84 -2.82 -18.56
N LEU A 190 -9.80 -1.99 -18.15
CA LEU A 190 -9.63 -0.53 -18.07
C LEU A 190 -8.76 -0.09 -16.87
N CYS A 191 -8.61 -0.94 -15.86
CA CYS A 191 -7.84 -0.66 -14.64
C CYS A 191 -6.85 -1.80 -14.31
N SER A 192 -6.47 -2.60 -15.30
CA SER A 192 -5.62 -3.77 -15.09
C SER A 192 -4.16 -3.35 -14.83
N ASP A 193 -3.63 -3.69 -13.66
CA ASP A 193 -2.19 -3.56 -13.36
C ASP A 193 -1.41 -4.61 -14.18
N TYR A 194 -0.82 -4.18 -15.30
CA TYR A 194 0.01 -5.03 -16.16
C TYR A 194 1.17 -5.66 -15.39
N LYS A 195 1.74 -4.97 -14.39
CA LYS A 195 2.81 -5.53 -13.55
C LYS A 195 2.31 -6.71 -12.73
N LEU A 196 1.06 -6.66 -12.25
CA LEU A 196 0.46 -7.78 -11.51
C LEU A 196 0.26 -9.02 -12.41
N ILE A 197 -0.15 -8.80 -13.67
CA ILE A 197 -0.24 -9.87 -14.67
C ILE A 197 1.13 -10.52 -14.90
N ASP A 198 2.18 -9.72 -15.04
CA ASP A 198 3.53 -10.22 -15.26
C ASP A 198 4.06 -11.02 -14.06
N ILE A 199 3.76 -10.57 -12.83
CA ILE A 199 4.08 -11.35 -11.62
C ILE A 199 3.34 -12.70 -11.63
N CYS A 200 2.05 -12.72 -12.03
CA CYS A 200 1.29 -13.97 -12.14
C CYS A 200 1.93 -14.92 -13.15
N ARG A 201 2.35 -14.42 -14.32
CA ARG A 201 3.03 -15.19 -15.36
C ARG A 201 4.37 -15.74 -14.85
N ALA A 202 5.17 -14.92 -14.18
CA ALA A 202 6.43 -15.33 -13.59
C ALA A 202 6.23 -16.45 -12.55
N CYS A 203 5.23 -16.31 -11.67
CA CYS A 203 4.87 -17.33 -10.69
C CYS A 203 4.42 -18.63 -11.37
N TRP A 204 3.65 -18.54 -12.47
CA TRP A 204 3.22 -19.69 -13.24
C TRP A 204 4.39 -20.44 -13.88
N SER A 205 5.31 -19.73 -14.53
CA SER A 205 6.52 -20.33 -15.10
C SER A 205 7.36 -21.04 -14.03
N LYS A 206 7.51 -20.42 -12.84
CA LYS A 206 8.21 -21.04 -11.71
C LYS A 206 7.50 -22.30 -11.21
N LEU A 207 6.16 -22.31 -11.15
CA LEU A 207 5.37 -23.48 -10.77
C LEU A 207 5.64 -24.67 -11.70
N LEU A 208 5.60 -24.44 -13.01
CA LEU A 208 5.85 -25.48 -14.00
C LEU A 208 7.26 -26.06 -13.89
N TYR A 209 8.25 -25.19 -13.73
CA TYR A 209 9.65 -25.60 -13.49
C TYR A 209 9.78 -26.47 -12.22
N CYS A 210 9.19 -26.04 -11.11
CA CYS A 210 9.28 -26.77 -9.85
C CYS A 210 8.57 -28.14 -9.92
N LYS A 211 7.42 -28.23 -10.62
CA LYS A 211 6.73 -29.51 -10.86
C LYS A 211 7.60 -30.46 -11.71
N GLY A 212 8.24 -29.95 -12.77
CA GLY A 212 9.13 -30.76 -13.61
C GLY A 212 10.32 -31.33 -12.84
N ILE A 213 10.95 -30.55 -11.97
CA ILE A 213 12.03 -31.04 -11.10
C ILE A 213 11.54 -32.11 -10.13
N ALA A 214 10.35 -31.92 -9.53
CA ALA A 214 9.78 -32.89 -8.60
C ALA A 214 9.54 -34.24 -9.29
N THR A 215 8.94 -34.24 -10.48
CA THR A 215 8.71 -35.48 -11.23
C THR A 215 10.00 -36.23 -11.57
N HIS A 216 11.09 -35.53 -11.89
CA HIS A 216 12.38 -36.17 -12.15
C HIS A 216 12.99 -36.79 -10.88
N ARG A 217 12.92 -36.10 -9.74
CA ARG A 217 13.43 -36.64 -8.47
C ARG A 217 12.66 -37.86 -8.00
N ASP A 218 11.33 -37.85 -8.15
CA ASP A 218 10.47 -38.96 -7.73
C ASP A 218 10.73 -40.21 -8.61
N SER A 219 11.02 -40.03 -9.90
CA SER A 219 11.45 -41.13 -10.78
C SER A 219 12.84 -41.68 -10.43
N GLN A 220 13.77 -40.81 -10.04
CA GLN A 220 15.12 -41.22 -9.62
C GLN A 220 15.09 -42.03 -8.31
N SER A 221 14.34 -41.57 -7.31
CA SER A 221 14.21 -42.30 -6.03
C SER A 221 13.57 -43.68 -6.20
N ASN A 222 12.57 -43.81 -7.09
CA ASN A 222 11.96 -45.11 -7.38
C ASN A 222 12.92 -46.09 -8.07
N LEU A 223 13.92 -45.61 -8.80
CA LEU A 223 14.97 -46.45 -9.40
C LEU A 223 15.99 -46.89 -8.34
N ASP A 224 16.44 -45.95 -7.49
CA ASP A 224 17.39 -46.23 -6.40
C ASP A 224 16.81 -47.22 -5.34
N ASP A 225 15.50 -47.14 -5.06
CA ASP A 225 14.80 -48.09 -4.19
C ASP A 225 14.62 -49.49 -4.82
N MET A 226 14.63 -49.60 -6.16
CA MET A 226 14.55 -50.89 -6.86
C MET A 226 15.90 -51.62 -6.86
N ASP A 227 17.00 -50.88 -6.99
CA ASP A 227 18.35 -51.45 -6.99
C ASP A 227 18.80 -51.92 -5.60
N THR A 228 18.26 -51.34 -4.53
CA THR A 228 18.57 -51.73 -3.14
C THR A 228 17.81 -52.97 -2.64
N CYS A 229 16.76 -53.40 -3.34
CA CYS A 229 15.99 -54.61 -2.98
C CYS A 229 16.50 -55.89 -3.69
N SER A 230 17.53 -55.77 -4.53
CA SER A 230 18.11 -56.87 -5.32
C SER A 230 19.46 -57.38 -4.78
N SER A 231 19.84 -57.01 -3.56
CA SER A 231 21.09 -57.45 -2.88
C SER A 231 20.82 -58.27 -1.62
#